data_AF-A0A535GPG1-F1
#
_entry.id   AF-A0A535GPG1-F1
#
_cell.length_a   1.000
_cell.length_b   1.000
_cell.length_c   1.000
_cell.angle_alpha   90.00
_cell.angle_beta   90.00
_cell.angle_gamma   90.00
#
_symmetry.space_group_name_H-M   'P 1'
#
loop_
_entity.id
_entity.type
_entity.pdbx_description
1 polymer ?
#
loop_
_entity_poly.entity_id
_entity_poly.type
_entity_poly.pdbx_seq_one_letter_code
_entity_poly.pdbx_strand_id
1 'polypeptide(L)'
;MSDQNPAPPAEAPVDPLFTHPASPFERTNPPSPVAYPSPPSPGFALGTVITPMATWTAYKTQIQFGFATLAYLMILVGSVTVVSANPIADWKYAVAVLPLIPAGVVVWLVVRQLGRLDEVQKRTQMQALGFSIAATALVTFGYGFLESAGLPRMSATFV
;
A
#
# COMPACT_ATOMS: atom_id res chain seq x y z
N MET A 1 24.77 -26.01 -50.23
CA MET A 1 24.19 -27.28 -49.78
C MET A 1 23.60 -27.00 -48.42
N SER A 2 22.28 -26.84 -48.38
CA SER A 2 21.53 -26.41 -47.20
C SER A 2 21.02 -27.66 -46.51
N ASP A 3 21.72 -28.12 -45.47
CA ASP A 3 21.27 -29.24 -44.63
C ASP A 3 20.07 -28.79 -43.82
N GLN A 4 18.88 -28.98 -44.39
CA GLN A 4 17.61 -28.76 -43.70
C GLN A 4 17.33 -30.01 -42.87
N ASN A 5 17.77 -29.99 -41.62
CA ASN A 5 17.52 -31.07 -40.67
C ASN A 5 16.00 -31.23 -40.45
N PRO A 6 15.41 -32.42 -40.65
CA PRO A 6 13.97 -32.64 -40.44
C PRO A 6 13.54 -32.33 -39.01
N ALA A 7 12.32 -31.83 -38.83
CA ALA A 7 11.77 -31.60 -37.50
C ALA A 7 11.68 -32.94 -36.72
N PRO A 8 12.15 -33.00 -35.46
CA PRO A 8 12.12 -34.23 -34.68
C PRO A 8 10.67 -34.68 -34.39
N PRO A 9 10.41 -36.00 -34.29
CA PRO A 9 9.10 -36.54 -33.94
C PRO A 9 8.61 -36.02 -32.58
N ALA A 10 7.30 -35.83 -32.45
CA ALA A 10 6.66 -35.27 -31.24
C ALA A 10 6.90 -36.10 -29.94
N GLU A 11 7.36 -37.34 -30.06
CA GLU A 11 7.66 -38.26 -28.95
C GLU A 11 9.15 -38.40 -28.63
N ALA A 12 10.03 -37.62 -29.28
CA ALA A 12 11.44 -37.63 -28.94
C ALA A 12 11.65 -37.16 -27.48
N PRO A 13 12.47 -37.86 -26.68
CA PRO A 13 12.80 -37.43 -25.32
C PRO A 13 13.31 -35.99 -25.30
N VAL A 14 12.70 -35.15 -24.46
CA VAL A 14 13.08 -33.74 -24.31
C VAL A 14 14.46 -33.69 -23.66
N ASP A 15 15.47 -33.29 -24.41
CA ASP A 15 16.83 -33.11 -23.88
C ASP A 15 16.87 -31.90 -22.93
N PRO A 16 17.19 -32.08 -21.63
CA PRO A 16 17.18 -30.98 -20.69
C PRO A 16 18.23 -29.92 -21.04
N LEU A 17 17.88 -28.66 -20.79
CA LEU A 17 18.73 -27.46 -21.00
C LEU A 17 20.12 -27.51 -20.32
N PHE A 18 20.38 -28.51 -19.48
CA PHE A 18 21.59 -28.66 -18.67
C PHE A 18 22.40 -29.92 -19.01
N THR A 19 21.99 -30.74 -19.98
CA THR A 19 22.73 -31.96 -20.34
C THR A 19 24.04 -31.64 -21.05
N HIS A 20 24.08 -30.53 -21.78
CA HIS A 20 25.24 -30.06 -22.54
C HIS A 20 25.80 -28.78 -21.89
N PRO A 21 26.82 -28.86 -21.00
CA PRO A 21 27.50 -27.67 -20.50
C PRO A 21 28.14 -26.96 -21.69
N ALA A 22 27.89 -25.66 -21.85
CA ALA A 22 28.24 -24.82 -23.00
C ALA A 22 29.56 -25.22 -23.69
N SER A 23 29.47 -26.14 -24.65
CA SER A 23 30.60 -26.68 -25.37
C SER A 23 30.96 -25.72 -26.51
N PRO A 24 32.22 -25.30 -26.66
CA PRO A 24 32.64 -24.45 -27.78
C PRO A 24 32.44 -25.10 -29.15
N PHE A 25 32.24 -26.42 -29.18
CA PHE A 25 32.09 -27.22 -30.40
C PHE A 25 30.62 -27.47 -30.78
N GLU A 26 29.67 -27.19 -29.89
CA GLU A 26 28.24 -27.27 -30.19
C GLU A 26 27.69 -25.86 -30.41
N ARG A 27 27.17 -25.60 -31.62
CA ARG A 27 26.40 -24.37 -31.86
C ARG A 27 25.14 -24.43 -31.02
N THR A 28 24.95 -23.43 -30.16
CA THR A 28 23.70 -23.20 -29.42
C THR A 28 22.59 -22.86 -30.42
N ASN A 29 21.97 -23.88 -31.01
CA ASN A 29 20.72 -23.67 -31.71
C ASN A 29 19.66 -23.32 -30.66
N PRO A 30 18.81 -22.31 -30.91
CA PRO A 30 17.69 -22.05 -30.03
C PRO A 30 16.90 -23.36 -29.88
N PRO A 31 16.53 -23.74 -28.65
CA PRO A 31 15.81 -24.98 -28.42
C PRO A 31 14.59 -25.01 -29.34
N SER A 32 14.37 -26.15 -29.99
CA SER A 32 13.15 -26.38 -30.79
C SER A 32 11.95 -25.91 -29.97
N PRO A 33 11.01 -25.13 -30.54
CA PRO A 33 9.82 -24.71 -29.80
C PRO A 33 9.05 -25.92 -29.32
N VAL A 34 9.30 -26.34 -28.08
CA VAL A 34 8.54 -27.40 -27.44
C VAL A 34 7.20 -26.78 -27.13
N ALA A 35 6.13 -27.30 -27.73
CA ALA A 35 4.78 -27.01 -27.30
C ALA A 35 4.63 -27.62 -25.90
N TYR A 36 5.07 -26.88 -24.87
CA TYR A 36 4.65 -27.19 -23.51
C TYR A 36 3.12 -27.24 -23.56
N PRO A 37 2.48 -28.32 -23.08
CA PRO A 37 1.06 -28.26 -22.80
C PRO A 37 0.91 -27.08 -21.85
N SER A 38 0.44 -25.97 -22.39
CA SER A 38 0.16 -24.78 -21.62
C SER A 38 -0.80 -25.26 -20.53
N PRO A 39 -0.57 -24.94 -19.25
CA PRO A 39 -1.61 -25.13 -18.23
C PRO A 39 -2.89 -24.59 -18.87
N PRO A 40 -4.00 -25.35 -18.89
CA PRO A 40 -5.19 -25.00 -19.67
C PRO A 40 -5.45 -23.52 -19.47
N SER A 41 -5.18 -22.73 -20.51
CA SER A 41 -5.25 -21.29 -20.42
C SER A 41 -6.65 -21.01 -19.92
N PRO A 42 -6.84 -20.47 -18.70
CA PRO A 42 -8.16 -19.97 -18.35
C PRO A 42 -8.41 -18.92 -19.41
N GLY A 43 -9.36 -19.22 -20.32
CA GLY A 43 -9.47 -18.54 -21.60
C GLY A 43 -9.33 -17.04 -21.40
N PHE A 44 -8.40 -16.43 -22.13
CA PHE A 44 -8.31 -14.99 -22.27
C PHE A 44 -9.55 -14.51 -23.04
N ALA A 45 -10.68 -14.48 -22.35
CA ALA A 45 -11.85 -13.71 -22.72
C ALA A 45 -11.91 -12.55 -21.72
N LEU A 46 -11.38 -11.40 -22.14
CA LEU A 46 -11.77 -10.06 -21.66
C LEU A 46 -12.23 -9.99 -20.20
N GLY A 47 -11.28 -10.10 -19.28
CA GLY A 47 -11.56 -9.87 -17.87
C GLY A 47 -10.33 -10.19 -17.05
N THR A 48 -9.62 -9.16 -16.61
CA THR A 48 -8.89 -9.24 -15.34
C THR A 48 -9.81 -9.94 -14.36
N VAL A 49 -9.56 -11.20 -14.02
CA VAL A 49 -10.31 -11.89 -12.98
C VAL A 49 -9.91 -11.21 -11.67
N ILE A 50 -10.62 -10.13 -11.35
CA ILE A 50 -10.65 -9.55 -10.02
C ILE A 50 -11.15 -10.69 -9.14
N THR A 51 -10.26 -11.32 -8.38
CA THR A 51 -10.62 -12.36 -7.43
C THR A 51 -11.51 -11.72 -6.35
N PRO A 52 -12.84 -11.96 -6.35
CA PRO A 52 -13.78 -11.19 -5.52
C PRO A 52 -13.64 -11.47 -4.02
N MET A 53 -12.95 -12.56 -3.66
CA MET A 53 -12.72 -12.93 -2.26
C MET A 53 -11.65 -12.07 -1.58
N ALA A 54 -10.67 -11.55 -2.33
CA ALA A 54 -9.66 -10.62 -1.81
C ALA A 54 -10.28 -9.24 -1.50
N THR A 55 -11.31 -8.86 -2.24
CA THR A 55 -11.98 -7.56 -2.11
C THR A 55 -12.84 -7.44 -0.86
N TRP A 56 -13.52 -8.50 -0.40
CA TRP A 56 -14.45 -8.40 0.74
C TRP A 56 -13.80 -7.97 2.06
N THR A 57 -12.61 -8.50 2.37
CA THR A 57 -11.88 -8.13 3.60
C THR A 57 -11.32 -6.71 3.49
N ALA A 58 -10.88 -6.31 2.29
CA ALA A 58 -10.43 -4.96 2.00
C ALA A 58 -11.60 -3.95 2.14
N TYR A 59 -12.76 -4.23 1.53
CA TYR A 59 -13.96 -3.40 1.65
C TYR A 59 -14.41 -3.26 3.11
N LYS A 60 -14.47 -4.36 3.87
CA LYS A 60 -14.86 -4.30 5.28
C LYS A 60 -13.93 -3.37 6.08
N THR A 61 -12.62 -3.46 5.86
CA THR A 61 -11.63 -2.64 6.59
C THR A 61 -11.66 -1.19 6.14
N GLN A 62 -11.82 -0.93 4.84
CA GLN A 62 -11.99 0.42 4.28
C GLN A 62 -13.27 1.10 4.79
N ILE A 63 -14.36 0.35 4.87
CA ILE A 63 -15.63 0.85 5.44
C ILE A 63 -15.46 1.17 6.92
N GLN A 64 -14.80 0.31 7.70
CA GLN A 64 -14.50 0.57 9.11
C GLN A 64 -13.64 1.84 9.29
N PHE A 65 -12.62 2.00 8.46
CA PHE A 65 -11.77 3.19 8.46
C PHE A 65 -12.56 4.45 8.09
N GLY A 66 -13.43 4.36 7.07
CA GLY A 66 -14.32 5.44 6.66
C GLY A 66 -15.27 5.85 7.77
N PHE A 67 -15.93 4.89 8.43
CA PHE A 67 -16.80 5.17 9.58
C PHE A 67 -16.03 5.74 10.78
N ALA A 68 -14.83 5.22 11.08
CA ALA A 68 -13.99 5.77 12.15
C ALA A 68 -13.57 7.22 11.85
N THR A 69 -13.26 7.52 10.59
CA THR A 69 -12.93 8.88 10.14
C THR A 69 -14.14 9.81 10.23
N LEU A 70 -15.31 9.35 9.80
CA LEU A 70 -16.56 10.12 9.93
C LEU A 70 -16.91 10.37 11.40
N ALA A 71 -16.79 9.35 12.26
CA ALA A 71 -17.01 9.49 13.69
C ALA A 71 -16.03 10.48 14.32
N TYR A 72 -14.74 10.44 13.93
CA TYR A 72 -13.75 11.44 14.31
C TYR A 72 -14.20 12.85 13.95
N LEU A 73 -14.60 13.08 12.69
CA LEU A 73 -15.04 14.40 12.23
C LEU A 73 -16.30 14.88 12.98
N MET A 74 -17.29 14.00 13.20
CA MET A 74 -18.50 14.34 13.94
C MET A 74 -18.19 14.69 15.40
N ILE A 75 -17.36 13.90 16.07
CA ILE A 75 -16.96 14.14 17.47
C ILE A 75 -16.12 15.42 17.58
N LEU A 76 -15.21 15.66 16.64
CA LEU A 76 -14.39 16.87 16.61
C LEU A 76 -15.27 18.12 16.48
N VAL A 77 -16.17 18.16 15.49
CA VAL A 77 -17.09 19.28 15.29
C VAL A 77 -18.01 19.45 16.51
N GLY A 78 -18.54 18.35 17.06
CA GLY A 78 -19.35 18.38 18.28
C GLY A 78 -18.58 18.92 19.49
N SER A 79 -17.34 18.49 19.68
CA SER A 79 -16.47 18.96 20.76
C SER A 79 -16.21 20.46 20.66
N VAL A 80 -15.80 20.93 19.49
CA VAL A 80 -15.51 22.36 19.26
C VAL A 80 -16.76 23.23 19.46
N THR A 81 -17.93 22.79 18.95
CA THR A 81 -19.18 23.54 19.09
C THR A 81 -19.64 23.62 20.55
N VAL A 82 -19.53 22.53 21.31
CA VAL A 82 -19.90 22.50 22.72
C VAL A 82 -18.94 23.34 23.59
N VAL A 83 -17.63 23.25 23.34
CA VAL A 83 -16.61 24.02 24.08
C VAL A 83 -16.72 25.51 23.80
N SER A 84 -16.96 25.90 22.53
CA SER A 84 -17.14 27.31 22.16
C SER A 84 -18.41 27.93 22.74
N ALA A 85 -19.50 27.15 22.87
CA ALA A 85 -20.73 27.60 23.51
C ALA A 85 -20.62 27.73 25.05
N ASN A 86 -19.65 27.06 25.69
CA ASN A 86 -19.53 27.00 27.15
C ASN A 86 -18.11 27.41 27.63
N PRO A 87 -17.70 28.68 27.47
CA PRO A 87 -16.31 29.09 27.69
C PRO A 87 -15.86 29.06 29.16
N ILE A 88 -16.78 29.16 30.12
CA ILE A 88 -16.48 29.23 31.56
C ILE A 88 -16.63 27.86 32.24
N ALA A 89 -17.14 26.85 31.54
CA ALA A 89 -17.38 25.54 32.12
C ALA A 89 -16.09 24.80 32.48
N ASP A 90 -16.01 24.23 33.69
CA ASP A 90 -14.85 23.49 34.16
C ASP A 90 -14.61 22.18 33.38
N TRP A 91 -15.67 21.58 32.86
CA TRP A 91 -15.62 20.33 32.09
C TRP A 91 -15.17 20.50 30.63
N LYS A 92 -14.98 21.74 30.15
CA LYS A 92 -14.64 22.03 28.75
C LYS A 92 -13.37 21.32 28.28
N TYR A 93 -12.39 21.14 29.16
CA TYR A 93 -11.14 20.46 28.83
C TYR A 93 -11.33 18.96 28.60
N ALA A 94 -12.22 18.32 29.35
CA ALA A 94 -12.56 16.92 29.12
C ALA A 94 -13.23 16.71 27.75
N VAL A 95 -14.10 17.64 27.37
CA VAL A 95 -14.77 17.60 26.05
C VAL A 95 -13.81 17.99 24.92
N ALA A 96 -12.89 18.92 25.14
CA ALA A 96 -11.87 19.28 24.15
C ALA A 96 -10.95 18.10 23.77
N VAL A 97 -10.74 17.14 24.67
CA VAL A 97 -9.90 15.97 24.45
C VAL A 97 -10.67 14.78 23.85
N LEU A 98 -12.00 14.80 23.86
CA LEU A 98 -12.84 13.72 23.32
C LEU A 98 -12.47 13.24 21.90
N PRO A 99 -12.15 14.11 20.91
CA PRO A 99 -11.79 13.66 19.56
C PRO A 99 -10.49 12.86 19.47
N LEU A 100 -9.66 12.82 20.54
CA LEU A 100 -8.47 11.96 20.56
C LEU A 100 -8.84 10.46 20.60
N ILE A 101 -10.00 10.10 21.15
CA ILE A 101 -10.46 8.71 21.22
C ILE A 101 -10.64 8.12 19.80
N PRO A 102 -11.48 8.70 18.92
CA PRO A 102 -11.63 8.19 17.56
C PRO A 102 -10.34 8.32 16.73
N ALA A 103 -9.52 9.35 16.96
CA ALA A 103 -8.20 9.44 16.33
C ALA A 103 -7.30 8.24 16.70
N GLY A 104 -7.29 7.84 17.98
CA GLY A 104 -6.56 6.65 18.44
C GLY A 104 -7.06 5.35 17.80
N VAL A 105 -8.38 5.22 17.57
CA VAL A 105 -8.97 4.07 16.86
C VAL A 105 -8.47 4.02 15.41
N VAL A 106 -8.43 5.15 14.71
CA VAL A 106 -7.91 5.24 13.35
C VAL A 106 -6.44 4.81 13.30
N VAL A 107 -5.60 5.31 14.21
CA VAL A 107 -4.19 4.90 14.33
C VAL A 107 -4.06 3.40 14.56
N TRP A 108 -4.85 2.84 15.49
CA TRP A 108 -4.84 1.41 15.78
C TRP A 108 -5.21 0.57 14.55
N LEU A 109 -6.23 0.98 13.78
CA LEU A 109 -6.61 0.31 12.54
C LEU A 109 -5.49 0.31 11.50
N VAL A 110 -4.78 1.45 11.35
CA VAL A 110 -3.64 1.57 10.44
C VAL A 110 -2.49 0.65 10.87
N VAL A 111 -2.11 0.68 12.15
CA VAL A 111 -1.03 -0.18 12.69
C VAL A 111 -1.39 -1.66 12.52
N ARG A 112 -2.63 -2.04 12.82
CA ARG A 112 -3.14 -3.39 12.61
C ARG A 112 -3.04 -3.80 11.13
N GLN A 113 -3.33 -2.89 10.20
CA GLN A 113 -3.26 -3.18 8.78
C GLN A 113 -1.81 -3.34 8.30
N LEU A 114 -0.89 -2.49 8.76
CA LEU A 114 0.54 -2.59 8.47
C LEU A 114 1.13 -3.93 8.93
N GLY A 115 0.69 -4.45 10.08
CA GLY A 115 1.13 -5.74 10.60
C GLY A 115 0.67 -6.97 9.79
N ARG A 116 -0.26 -6.79 8.84
CA ARG A 116 -0.80 -7.87 7.98
C ARG A 116 -0.20 -7.86 6.57
N LEU A 117 0.65 -6.88 6.27
CA LEU A 117 1.31 -6.77 4.97
C LEU A 117 2.44 -7.80 4.85
N ASP A 118 2.76 -8.16 3.61
CA ASP A 118 3.98 -8.92 3.32
C ASP A 118 5.24 -8.07 3.57
N GLU A 119 6.41 -8.70 3.56
CA GLU A 119 7.67 -8.02 3.91
C GLU A 119 8.04 -6.92 2.91
N VAL A 120 7.77 -7.10 1.61
CA VAL A 120 8.12 -6.13 0.56
C VAL A 120 7.23 -4.89 0.64
N GLN A 121 5.92 -5.10 0.83
CA GLN A 121 4.92 -4.06 1.03
C GLN A 121 5.18 -3.33 2.33
N LYS A 122 5.42 -4.05 3.43
CA LYS A 122 5.75 -3.46 4.73
C LYS A 122 7.00 -2.57 4.63
N ARG A 123 8.07 -3.04 3.99
CA ARG A 123 9.28 -2.24 3.77
C ARG A 123 8.98 -0.95 3.00
N THR A 124 8.24 -1.04 1.90
CA THR A 124 7.85 0.13 1.09
C THR A 124 7.00 1.11 1.91
N GLN A 125 6.01 0.62 2.66
CA GLN A 125 5.16 1.46 3.50
C GLN A 125 5.93 2.14 4.63
N MET A 126 6.88 1.45 5.25
CA MET A 126 7.73 2.03 6.28
C MET A 126 8.66 3.12 5.71
N GLN A 127 9.19 2.94 4.50
CA GLN A 127 9.96 3.97 3.79
C GLN A 127 9.08 5.19 3.47
N ALA A 128 7.86 4.97 2.98
CA ALA A 128 6.91 6.04 2.72
C ALA A 128 6.51 6.80 3.99
N LEU A 129 6.27 6.10 5.11
CA LEU A 129 5.99 6.69 6.41
C LEU A 129 7.18 7.49 6.95
N GLY A 130 8.40 6.95 6.85
CA GLY A 130 9.60 7.67 7.24
C GLY A 130 9.78 8.97 6.44
N PHE A 131 9.55 8.90 5.13
CA PHE A 131 9.58 10.08 4.27
C PHE A 131 8.48 11.09 4.61
N SER A 132 7.24 10.66 4.82
CA SER A 132 6.14 11.57 5.15
C SER A 132 6.36 12.24 6.50
N ILE A 133 6.80 11.50 7.51
CA ILE A 133 7.13 12.06 8.83
C ILE A 133 8.24 13.11 8.71
N ALA A 134 9.32 12.78 7.99
CA ALA A 134 10.43 13.72 7.78
C ALA A 134 9.96 14.97 7.01
N ALA A 135 9.18 14.80 5.94
CA ALA A 135 8.64 15.90 5.16
C ALA A 135 7.70 16.80 5.98
N THR A 136 6.77 16.21 6.74
CA THR A 136 5.87 16.96 7.63
C THR A 136 6.66 17.70 8.71
N ALA A 137 7.62 17.04 9.37
CA ALA A 137 8.46 17.68 10.39
C ALA A 137 9.28 18.84 9.82
N LEU A 138 9.86 18.68 8.62
CA LEU A 138 10.59 19.75 7.94
C LEU A 138 9.68 20.96 7.65
N VAL A 139 8.44 20.72 7.22
CA VAL A 139 7.47 21.79 6.97
C VAL A 139 7.06 22.48 8.27
N THR A 140 6.66 21.72 9.29
CA THR A 140 6.17 22.26 10.57
C THR A 140 7.28 23.00 11.33
N PHE A 141 8.47 22.41 11.45
CA PHE A 141 9.60 23.06 12.11
C PHE A 141 10.17 24.20 11.27
N GLY A 142 10.22 24.04 9.94
CA GLY A 142 10.59 25.10 9.02
C GLY A 142 9.71 26.33 9.21
N TYR A 143 8.39 26.15 9.31
CA TYR A 143 7.47 27.22 9.63
C TYR A 143 7.75 27.84 11.01
N GLY A 144 7.98 27.04 12.05
CA GLY A 144 8.36 27.53 13.37
C GLY A 144 9.66 28.38 13.38
N PHE A 145 10.65 28.03 12.55
CA PHE A 145 11.84 28.87 12.37
C PHE A 145 11.51 30.18 11.68
N LEU A 146 10.64 30.17 10.67
CA LEU A 146 10.22 31.41 10.02
C LEU A 146 9.39 32.30 10.97
N GLU A 147 8.59 31.73 11.89
CA GLU A 147 7.95 32.50 12.96
C GLU A 147 8.99 33.20 13.85
N SER A 148 10.10 32.52 14.18
CA SER A 148 11.19 33.14 14.94
C SER A 148 11.90 34.27 14.19
N ALA A 149 11.84 34.28 12.85
CA ALA A 149 12.38 35.32 11.99
C ALA A 149 11.40 36.49 11.75
N GLY A 150 10.16 36.40 12.23
CA GLY A 150 9.17 37.48 12.16
C GLY A 150 7.91 37.18 11.34
N LEU A 151 7.68 35.95 10.86
CA LEU A 151 6.37 35.59 10.30
C LEU A 151 5.26 35.68 11.38
N PRO A 152 4.00 35.97 10.98
CA PRO A 152 2.87 35.96 11.89
C PRO A 152 2.72 34.60 12.57
N ARG A 153 2.49 34.60 13.89
CA ARG A 153 2.23 33.36 14.64
C ARG A 153 0.90 32.76 14.24
N MET A 154 0.88 31.48 13.87
CA MET A 154 -0.38 30.77 13.69
C MET A 154 -0.94 30.37 15.06
N SER A 155 -2.23 30.64 15.27
CA SER A 155 -2.91 30.11 16.45
C SER A 155 -2.93 28.58 16.36
N ALA A 156 -2.55 27.90 17.44
CA ALA A 156 -2.62 26.44 17.56
C ALA A 156 -4.05 25.88 17.36
N THR A 157 -5.08 26.74 17.31
CA THR A 157 -6.45 26.36 16.95
C THR A 157 -6.67 26.17 15.45
N PHE A 158 -5.78 26.70 14.59
CA PHE A 158 -5.89 26.62 13.12
C PHE A 158 -4.76 25.81 12.46
N VAL A 159 -3.82 25.29 13.27
CA VAL A 159 -2.77 24.33 12.89
C VAL A 159 -3.20 22.94 13.33
#